data_AF-A0A940PDA0-F1
#
_entry.id   AF-A0A940PDA0-F1
#
_cell.length_a   1.000
_cell.length_b   1.000
_cell.length_c   1.000
_cell.angle_alpha   90.00
_cell.angle_beta   90.00
_cell.angle_gamma   90.00
#
_symmetry.space_group_name_H-M   'P 1'
#
loop_
_entity.id
_entity.type
_entity.pdbx_description
1 polymer ?
#
loop_
_entity_poly.entity_id
_entity_poly.type
_entity_poly.pdbx_seq_one_letter_code
_entity_poly.pdbx_strand_id
1 'polypeptide(L)'
;MLSVNIGGISIGGSTGEGHAVSADELHRLLMITGDEVKGRVPIIAGIIRDCTRDVIAYAMAAQDAGADYLMITPVRYFKPDAEAHFAFFSEISNTIDMPIIIYNVVGSDGGHHAGMHG
;
A
#
# COMPACT_ATOMS: atom_id res chain seq x y z
N MET A 1 1.81 -8.59 19.51
CA MET A 1 2.56 -7.43 18.96
C MET A 1 2.47 -6.22 19.87
N LEU A 2 1.27 -5.79 20.30
CA LEU A 2 1.11 -4.57 21.11
C LEU A 2 1.74 -4.62 22.52
N SER A 3 2.16 -5.79 23.00
CA SER A 3 2.91 -5.96 24.25
C SER A 3 4.43 -5.69 24.09
N VAL A 4 4.91 -5.57 22.85
CA VAL A 4 6.28 -5.16 22.54
C VAL A 4 6.21 -3.80 21.84
N ASN A 5 7.20 -2.93 22.08
CA ASN A 5 7.18 -1.54 21.61
C ASN A 5 7.38 -1.45 20.08
N ILE A 6 6.29 -1.58 19.31
CA ILE A 6 6.27 -1.41 17.86
C ILE A 6 5.80 -0.01 17.47
N GLY A 7 6.28 0.50 16.32
CA GLY A 7 5.90 1.82 15.82
C GLY A 7 4.63 1.86 14.97
N GLY A 8 4.06 0.72 14.60
CA GLY A 8 2.89 0.62 13.73
C GLY A 8 2.58 -0.82 13.31
N ILE A 9 1.39 -1.06 12.78
CA ILE A 9 0.97 -2.35 12.25
C ILE A 9 0.58 -2.19 10.77
N SER A 10 1.17 -3.01 9.90
CA SER A 10 0.78 -3.07 8.49
C SER A 10 -0.11 -4.27 8.22
N ILE A 11 -1.24 -4.04 7.54
CA ILE A 11 -2.24 -5.04 7.17
C ILE A 11 -2.33 -5.09 5.64
N GLY A 12 -2.42 -6.27 5.03
CA GLY A 12 -2.50 -6.37 3.55
C GLY A 12 -1.19 -6.10 2.82
N GLY A 13 -0.04 -6.14 3.51
CA GLY A 13 1.27 -6.21 2.86
C GLY A 13 1.52 -7.58 2.19
N SER A 14 2.73 -7.81 1.67
CA SER A 14 3.11 -9.11 1.06
C SER A 14 2.94 -10.27 2.04
N THR A 15 3.47 -10.12 3.27
CA THR A 15 3.32 -11.10 4.36
C THR A 15 1.87 -11.31 4.80
N GLY A 16 1.02 -10.29 4.62
CA GLY A 16 -0.42 -10.38 4.87
C GLY A 16 -1.23 -10.82 3.65
N GLU A 17 -0.55 -11.36 2.62
CA GLU A 17 -1.15 -11.87 1.38
C GLU A 17 -2.04 -10.85 0.65
N GLY A 18 -1.76 -9.55 0.75
CA GLY A 18 -2.66 -8.50 0.24
C GLY A 18 -2.94 -8.52 -1.27
N HIS A 19 -2.14 -9.26 -2.05
CA HIS A 19 -2.44 -9.50 -3.46
C HIS A 19 -3.68 -10.38 -3.66
N ALA A 20 -4.00 -11.25 -2.71
CA ALA A 20 -5.13 -12.19 -2.75
C ALA A 20 -6.38 -11.66 -2.01
N VAL A 21 -6.21 -10.68 -1.13
CA VAL A 21 -7.29 -10.10 -0.29
C VAL A 21 -8.19 -9.18 -1.11
N SER A 22 -9.50 -9.36 -1.07
CA SER A 22 -10.48 -8.45 -1.69
C SER A 22 -10.55 -7.08 -0.96
N ALA A 23 -11.17 -6.06 -1.58
CA ALA A 23 -11.31 -4.75 -0.94
C ALA A 23 -12.16 -4.85 0.35
N ASP A 24 -13.23 -5.63 0.31
CA ASP A 24 -14.12 -5.88 1.45
C ASP A 24 -13.42 -6.67 2.57
N GLU A 25 -12.59 -7.64 2.22
CA GLU A 25 -11.77 -8.35 3.20
C GLU A 25 -10.71 -7.43 3.82
N LEU A 26 -10.05 -6.58 3.03
CA LEU A 26 -9.11 -5.59 3.55
C LEU A 26 -9.80 -4.63 4.51
N HIS A 27 -10.97 -4.10 4.15
CA HIS A 27 -11.80 -3.26 5.01
C HIS A 27 -12.10 -3.96 6.34
N ARG A 28 -12.60 -5.20 6.28
CA ARG A 28 -12.90 -5.99 7.47
C ARG A 28 -11.67 -6.24 8.35
N LEU A 29 -10.53 -6.56 7.75
CA LEU A 29 -9.26 -6.76 8.47
C LEU A 29 -8.82 -5.48 9.19
N LEU A 30 -8.96 -4.33 8.52
CA LEU A 30 -8.62 -3.02 9.10
C LEU A 30 -9.56 -2.65 10.25
N MET A 31 -10.88 -2.86 10.12
CA MET A 31 -11.84 -2.65 11.20
C MET A 31 -11.51 -3.48 12.44
N ILE A 32 -11.27 -4.78 12.28
CA ILE A 32 -10.86 -5.68 13.37
C ILE A 32 -9.54 -5.19 14.00
N THR A 33 -8.59 -4.75 13.16
CA THR A 33 -7.32 -4.22 13.65
C THR A 33 -7.53 -2.92 14.44
N GLY A 34 -8.39 -2.02 13.99
CA GLY A 34 -8.75 -0.78 14.68
C GLY A 34 -9.34 -1.05 16.07
N ASP A 35 -10.29 -1.98 16.16
CA ASP A 35 -10.95 -2.40 17.41
C ASP A 35 -9.94 -2.94 18.43
N GLU A 36 -8.93 -3.68 17.97
CA GLU A 36 -7.87 -4.22 18.82
C GLU A 36 -6.81 -3.16 19.18
N VAL A 37 -6.38 -2.35 18.21
CA VAL A 37 -5.31 -1.36 18.39
C VAL A 37 -5.77 -0.20 19.27
N LYS A 38 -7.00 0.27 19.10
CA LYS A 38 -7.59 1.40 19.86
C LYS A 38 -6.71 2.65 19.83
N GLY A 39 -6.17 2.97 18.66
CA GLY A 39 -5.30 4.13 18.43
C GLY A 39 -3.94 4.10 19.12
N ARG A 40 -3.50 2.96 19.68
CA ARG A 40 -2.19 2.86 20.37
C ARG A 40 -0.98 3.02 19.45
N VAL A 41 -1.10 2.59 18.20
CA VAL A 41 -0.07 2.69 17.16
C VAL A 41 -0.78 2.91 15.81
N PRO A 42 -0.13 3.53 14.82
CA PRO A 42 -0.73 3.73 13.51
C PRO A 42 -0.96 2.40 12.78
N ILE A 43 -2.00 2.38 11.95
CA ILE A 43 -2.38 1.26 11.07
C ILE A 43 -2.09 1.65 9.63
N ILE A 44 -1.33 0.80 8.93
CA ILE A 44 -0.93 1.00 7.54
C ILE A 44 -1.63 -0.05 6.66
N ALA A 45 -2.42 0.40 5.69
CA ALA A 45 -3.11 -0.47 4.74
C ALA A 45 -2.23 -0.74 3.50
N GLY A 46 -1.82 -1.99 3.31
CA GLY A 46 -1.10 -2.48 2.15
C GLY A 46 -2.04 -2.71 0.96
N ILE A 47 -1.70 -2.11 -0.17
CA ILE A 47 -2.47 -2.23 -1.42
C ILE A 47 -1.53 -2.72 -2.52
N ILE A 48 -1.78 -3.94 -2.99
CA ILE A 48 -0.96 -4.64 -3.98
C ILE A 48 -1.79 -4.84 -5.25
N ARG A 49 -1.92 -3.79 -6.07
CA ARG A 49 -2.71 -3.81 -7.32
C ARG A 49 -1.94 -3.14 -8.46
N ASP A 50 -2.20 -3.61 -9.68
CA ASP A 50 -1.48 -3.20 -10.89
C ASP A 50 -2.24 -2.18 -11.76
N CYS A 51 -3.43 -1.73 -11.33
CA CYS A 51 -4.19 -0.69 -12.06
C CYS A 51 -4.78 0.37 -11.12
N THR A 52 -4.86 1.62 -11.61
CA THR A 52 -5.24 2.78 -10.80
C THR A 52 -6.62 2.65 -10.18
N ARG A 53 -7.61 2.21 -10.96
CA ARG A 53 -8.99 2.01 -10.50
C ARG A 53 -9.05 1.12 -9.26
N ASP A 54 -8.35 -0.01 -9.30
CA ASP A 54 -8.41 -0.97 -8.20
C ASP A 54 -7.66 -0.43 -6.98
N VAL A 55 -6.53 0.26 -7.17
CA VAL A 55 -5.84 0.94 -6.06
C VAL A 55 -6.74 1.96 -5.38
N ILE A 56 -7.45 2.79 -6.15
CA ILE A 56 -8.41 3.77 -5.62
C ILE A 56 -9.52 3.08 -4.84
N ALA A 57 -10.12 2.01 -5.37
CA ALA A 57 -11.18 1.27 -4.66
C ALA A 57 -10.70 0.71 -3.32
N TYR A 58 -9.49 0.15 -3.27
CA TYR A 58 -8.89 -0.37 -2.04
C TYR A 58 -8.51 0.74 -1.06
N ALA A 59 -8.02 1.87 -1.58
CA ALA A 59 -7.67 3.04 -0.78
C ALA A 59 -8.90 3.66 -0.12
N MET A 60 -10.04 3.74 -0.83
CA MET A 60 -11.31 4.18 -0.26
C MET A 60 -11.80 3.21 0.84
N ALA A 61 -11.72 1.90 0.60
CA ALA A 61 -12.06 0.90 1.63
C ALA A 61 -11.15 1.04 2.87
N ALA A 62 -9.86 1.28 2.68
CA ALA A 62 -8.92 1.49 3.78
C ALA A 62 -9.18 2.79 4.55
N GLN A 63 -9.51 3.87 3.83
CA GLN A 63 -9.88 5.16 4.43
C GLN A 63 -11.15 5.03 5.28
N ASP A 64 -12.18 4.39 4.74
CA ASP A 64 -13.46 4.15 5.45
C ASP A 64 -13.25 3.30 6.71
N ALA A 65 -12.36 2.30 6.65
CA ALA A 65 -12.00 1.47 7.79
C ALA A 65 -11.05 2.14 8.81
N GLY A 66 -10.64 3.39 8.59
CA GLY A 66 -9.83 4.16 9.52
C GLY A 66 -8.34 3.85 9.52
N ALA A 67 -7.77 3.42 8.40
CA ALA A 67 -6.31 3.34 8.26
C ALA A 67 -5.67 4.74 8.34
N ASP A 68 -4.45 4.83 8.87
CA ASP A 68 -3.71 6.10 8.99
C ASP A 68 -2.83 6.37 7.75
N TYR A 69 -2.34 5.31 7.10
CA TYR A 69 -1.45 5.39 5.95
C TYR A 69 -1.80 4.33 4.91
N LEU A 70 -1.53 4.65 3.64
CA LEU A 70 -1.60 3.69 2.54
C LEU A 70 -0.20 3.26 2.14
N MET A 71 0.04 1.97 1.99
CA MET A 71 1.29 1.40 1.51
C MET A 71 1.06 0.72 0.16
N ILE A 72 1.42 1.42 -0.92
CA ILE A 72 1.02 1.07 -2.28
C ILE A 72 2.26 0.65 -3.07
N THR A 73 2.19 -0.50 -3.73
CA THR A 73 3.29 -0.97 -4.58
C THR A 73 3.25 -0.32 -5.96
N PRO A 74 4.40 -0.10 -6.60
CA PRO A 74 4.42 0.21 -8.03
C PRO A 74 3.75 -0.92 -8.84
N VAL A 75 3.23 -0.55 -10.01
CA VAL A 75 2.77 -1.51 -11.00
C VAL A 75 3.92 -2.44 -11.41
N ARG A 76 3.67 -3.74 -11.38
CA ARG A 76 4.65 -4.81 -11.63
C ARG A 76 4.38 -5.61 -12.89
N TYR A 77 3.11 -5.86 -13.24
CA TYR A 77 2.78 -6.79 -14.34
C TYR A 77 3.34 -6.35 -15.70
N PHE A 78 3.13 -5.09 -16.09
CA PHE A 78 3.50 -4.57 -17.42
C PHE A 78 4.76 -3.70 -17.46
N LYS A 79 5.50 -3.60 -16.34
CA LYS A 79 6.75 -2.81 -16.22
C LYS A 79 6.69 -1.41 -16.87
N PRO A 80 5.83 -0.50 -16.36
CA PRO A 80 5.77 0.85 -16.88
C PRO A 80 7.08 1.62 -16.69
N ASP A 81 7.27 2.66 -17.50
CA ASP A 81 8.37 3.60 -17.34
C ASP A 81 8.14 4.58 -16.17
N ALA A 82 9.14 5.43 -15.91
CA ALA A 82 9.11 6.37 -14.80
C ALA A 82 7.97 7.40 -14.92
N GLU A 83 7.63 7.85 -16.13
CA GLU A 83 6.55 8.80 -16.36
C GLU A 83 5.19 8.17 -16.06
N ALA A 84 4.99 6.91 -16.49
CA ALA A 84 3.78 6.16 -16.20
C ALA A 84 3.65 5.82 -14.71
N HIS A 85 4.75 5.49 -13.99
CA HIS A 85 4.70 5.35 -12.53
C HIS A 85 4.38 6.67 -11.82
N PHE A 86 4.95 7.78 -12.27
CA PHE A 86 4.62 9.10 -11.72
C PHE A 86 3.14 9.42 -11.91
N ALA A 87 2.61 9.24 -13.12
CA ALA A 87 1.19 9.46 -13.42
C ALA A 87 0.28 8.57 -12.55
N PHE A 88 0.63 7.29 -12.40
CA PHE A 88 -0.10 6.35 -11.54
C PHE A 88 -0.19 6.84 -10.08
N PHE A 89 0.93 7.17 -9.45
CA PHE A 89 0.91 7.66 -8.06
C PHE A 89 0.26 9.04 -7.93
N SER A 90 0.45 9.92 -8.92
CA SER A 90 -0.16 11.25 -8.93
C SER A 90 -1.70 11.18 -9.01
N GLU A 91 -2.24 10.28 -9.84
CA GLU A 91 -3.69 10.08 -9.94
C GLU A 91 -4.27 9.58 -8.61
N ILE A 92 -3.58 8.63 -7.96
CA ILE A 92 -4.00 8.13 -6.64
C ILE A 92 -3.96 9.24 -5.59
N SER A 93 -2.85 9.99 -5.51
CA SER A 93 -2.69 11.06 -4.50
C SER A 93 -3.65 12.23 -4.70
N ASN A 94 -4.07 12.50 -5.94
CA ASN A 94 -5.06 13.52 -6.25
C ASN A 94 -6.49 13.07 -5.92
N THR A 95 -6.73 11.77 -5.84
CA THR A 95 -8.07 11.19 -5.61
C THR A 95 -8.30 10.86 -4.14
N ILE A 96 -7.27 10.39 -3.42
CA ILE A 96 -7.39 9.94 -2.04
C ILE A 96 -6.61 10.86 -1.11
N ASP A 97 -7.33 11.49 -0.17
CA ASP A 97 -6.75 12.36 0.86
C ASP A 97 -6.18 11.52 2.02
N MET A 98 -5.11 10.78 1.74
CA MET A 98 -4.36 10.00 2.74
C MET A 98 -2.85 9.99 2.43
N PRO A 99 -1.98 9.94 3.46
CA PRO A 99 -0.56 9.77 3.25
C PRO A 99 -0.21 8.44 2.56
N ILE A 100 0.59 8.50 1.50
CA ILE A 100 1.02 7.33 0.70
C ILE A 100 2.49 7.01 0.95
N ILE A 101 2.77 5.73 1.25
CA ILE A 101 4.08 5.10 1.32
C ILE A 101 4.26 4.27 0.05
N ILE A 102 5.24 4.61 -0.78
CA ILE A 102 5.59 3.80 -1.95
C ILE A 102 6.33 2.55 -1.48
N TYR A 103 5.69 1.38 -1.62
CA TYR A 103 6.25 0.09 -1.24
C TYR A 103 7.07 -0.49 -2.38
N ASN A 104 8.31 0.00 -2.51
CA ASN A 104 9.23 -0.47 -3.52
C ASN A 104 9.95 -1.74 -3.06
N VAL A 105 9.51 -2.90 -3.54
CA VAL A 105 10.22 -4.17 -3.40
C VAL A 105 11.00 -4.43 -4.69
N VAL A 106 12.25 -3.99 -4.72
CA VAL A 106 13.21 -4.44 -5.73
C VAL A 106 13.53 -5.90 -5.44
N GLY A 107 12.88 -6.81 -6.15
CA GLY A 107 13.40 -8.17 -6.29
C GLY A 107 14.74 -8.12 -7.01
N SER A 108 15.61 -9.09 -6.74
CA SER A 108 16.91 -9.33 -7.40
C SER A 108 16.82 -9.57 -8.92
N ASP A 109 15.68 -9.27 -9.55
CA ASP A 109 15.46 -9.37 -10.99
C ASP A 109 15.85 -8.06 -11.68
N GLY A 110 17.14 -7.75 -11.60
CA GLY A 110 17.92 -7.20 -12.72
C GLY A 110 17.42 -5.95 -13.43
N GLY A 111 16.93 -4.94 -12.71
CA GLY A 111 16.40 -3.74 -13.38
C GLY A 111 16.52 -2.45 -12.59
N HIS A 112 17.72 -2.10 -12.12
CA HIS A 112 18.17 -0.70 -11.94
C HIS A 112 19.70 -0.65 -11.73
N HIS A 113 20.45 -1.19 -12.69
CA HIS A 113 21.78 -0.68 -13.00
C HIS A 113 21.68 0.15 -14.27
N ALA A 114 20.99 1.28 -14.20
CA ALA A 114 21.26 2.36 -15.13
C ALA A 114 22.58 2.98 -14.69
N GLY A 115 23.65 2.62 -15.42
CA GLY A 115 24.97 3.20 -15.20
C GLY A 115 24.88 4.73 -15.28
N MET A 116 25.28 5.40 -14.19
CA MET A 116 25.72 6.78 -14.27
C MET A 116 27.23 6.75 -14.50
N HIS A 117 27.61 6.57 -15.76
CA HIS A 117 28.83 7.15 -16.30
C HIS A 117 28.43 8.47 -16.96
N GLY A 118 29.04 9.56 -16.52
CA GLY A 118 28.82 10.93 -17.00
C GLY A 118 29.13 11.93 -15.92
#